data_AF-A0A3C1CNI8-F1
#
_entry.id   AF-A0A3C1CNI8-F1
#
_cell.length_a   1.000
_cell.length_b   1.000
_cell.length_c   1.000
_cell.angle_alpha   90.00
_cell.angle_beta   90.00
_cell.angle_gamma   90.00
#
_symmetry.space_group_name_H-M   'P 1'
#
loop_
_entity.id
_entity.type
_entity.pdbx_description
1 polymer ?
#
loop_
_entity_poly.entity_id
_entity_poly.type
_entity_poly.pdbx_seq_one_letter_code
_entity_poly.pdbx_strand_id
1 'polypeptide(L)'
;MPHSGPVTLLGQAASTLHRVPEGPGYSLLLVLHVAFAVVGFGILATTGVQALRARRGPGQAGADGLRRYFRPGVNWAGRTLYLVPVLGFGLLADSSGAFDAADAWVIAGLALWVTSAVLAELLVWPGERRLQRIVSERWADPGARQALEQQCTRVAVTSAVLTGLFVAAVAVMVAKP
;
A
#
# COMPACT_ATOMS: atom_id res chain seq x y z
N MET A 1 13.17 -53.15 -37.94
CA MET A 1 11.83 -52.52 -37.82
C MET A 1 11.89 -51.53 -36.66
N PRO A 2 11.97 -50.21 -36.90
CA PRO A 2 12.09 -49.21 -35.85
C PRO A 2 10.73 -48.65 -35.41
N HIS A 3 10.73 -48.16 -34.18
CA HIS A 3 9.63 -47.67 -33.35
C HIS A 3 9.01 -46.35 -33.82
N SER A 4 7.69 -46.21 -33.64
CA SER A 4 6.98 -44.93 -33.69
C SER A 4 6.18 -44.74 -32.41
N GLY A 5 6.77 -44.05 -31.44
CA GLY A 5 6.12 -43.69 -30.17
C GLY A 5 5.21 -42.46 -30.32
N PRO A 6 4.18 -42.32 -29.47
CA PRO A 6 3.33 -41.14 -29.40
C PRO A 6 4.00 -40.06 -28.53
N VAL A 7 4.84 -39.21 -29.14
CA VAL A 7 5.53 -38.11 -28.42
C VAL A 7 4.91 -36.73 -28.72
N THR A 8 3.90 -36.66 -29.59
CA THR A 8 3.43 -35.38 -30.16
C THR A 8 2.39 -34.63 -29.32
N LEU A 9 1.88 -35.18 -28.21
CA LEU A 9 0.81 -34.54 -27.41
C LEU A 9 1.30 -33.74 -26.18
N LEU A 10 2.55 -33.91 -25.76
CA LEU A 10 3.10 -33.16 -24.61
C LEU A 10 3.60 -31.74 -24.98
N GLY A 11 3.75 -31.44 -26.28
CA GLY A 11 4.20 -30.13 -26.75
C GLY A 11 3.13 -29.04 -26.77
N GLN A 12 1.85 -29.39 -26.86
CA GLN A 12 0.75 -28.41 -26.94
C GLN A 12 0.20 -27.99 -25.57
N ALA A 13 0.40 -28.78 -24.52
CA ALA A 13 -0.04 -28.44 -23.16
C ALA A 13 0.87 -27.41 -22.46
N ALA A 14 2.09 -27.19 -22.97
CA ALA A 14 3.07 -26.27 -22.38
C ALA A 14 2.99 -24.83 -22.94
N SER A 15 2.09 -24.57 -23.90
CA SER A 15 2.02 -23.30 -24.65
C SER A 15 0.71 -22.53 -24.48
N THR A 16 0.00 -22.70 -23.36
CA THR A 16 -0.82 -21.62 -22.79
C THR A 16 0.04 -20.78 -21.84
N LEU A 17 1.20 -20.36 -22.34
CA LEU A 17 1.91 -19.24 -21.74
C LEU A 17 0.99 -18.03 -21.89
N HIS A 18 0.36 -17.65 -20.78
CA HIS A 18 -0.40 -16.43 -20.66
C HIS A 18 0.53 -15.28 -21.05
N ARG A 19 0.41 -14.81 -22.29
CA ARG A 19 1.36 -13.85 -22.85
C ARG A 19 1.15 -12.54 -22.11
N VAL A 20 2.08 -12.20 -21.22
CA VAL A 20 2.05 -10.94 -20.47
C VAL A 20 1.94 -9.81 -21.49
N PRO A 21 0.98 -8.87 -21.35
CA PRO A 21 0.89 -7.75 -22.28
C PRO A 21 2.19 -6.93 -22.27
N GLU A 22 2.86 -6.83 -23.42
CA GLU A 22 4.15 -6.10 -23.56
C GLU A 22 3.98 -4.70 -24.19
N GLY A 23 2.74 -4.20 -24.26
CA GLY A 23 2.46 -2.87 -24.79
C GLY A 23 3.15 -1.76 -23.97
N PRO A 24 3.65 -0.69 -24.60
CA PRO A 24 4.23 0.44 -23.88
C PRO A 24 3.21 1.14 -22.97
N GLY A 25 1.92 1.15 -23.35
CA GLY A 25 0.82 1.65 -22.52
C GLY A 25 0.65 0.83 -21.24
N TYR A 26 0.48 -0.48 -21.38
CA TYR A 26 0.39 -1.43 -20.27
C TYR A 26 1.59 -1.32 -19.33
N SER A 27 2.80 -1.27 -19.90
CA SER A 27 4.04 -1.15 -19.13
C SER A 27 4.07 0.14 -18.30
N LEU A 28 3.67 1.28 -18.89
CA LEU A 28 3.59 2.56 -18.19
C LEU A 28 2.54 2.52 -17.06
N LEU A 29 1.34 1.99 -17.36
CA LEU A 29 0.28 1.83 -16.36
C LEU A 29 0.74 0.96 -15.19
N LEU A 30 1.49 -0.11 -15.47
CA LEU A 30 1.98 -1.05 -14.47
C LEU A 30 3.00 -0.37 -13.56
N VAL A 31 3.98 0.33 -14.14
CA VAL A 31 4.98 1.09 -13.38
C VAL A 31 4.30 2.14 -12.51
N LEU A 32 3.33 2.88 -13.05
CA LEU A 32 2.58 3.88 -12.28
C LEU A 32 1.77 3.25 -11.16
N HIS A 33 1.04 2.15 -11.43
CA HIS A 33 0.25 1.44 -10.44
C HIS A 33 1.11 1.00 -9.25
N VAL A 34 2.25 0.37 -9.52
CA VAL A 34 3.19 -0.07 -8.49
C VAL A 34 3.80 1.13 -7.76
N ALA A 35 4.23 2.17 -8.48
CA ALA A 35 4.81 3.37 -7.88
C ALA A 35 3.84 4.05 -6.92
N PHE A 36 2.57 4.22 -7.30
CA PHE A 36 1.56 4.81 -6.44
C PHE A 36 1.20 3.93 -5.24
N ALA A 37 1.21 2.60 -5.41
CA ALA A 37 1.04 1.69 -4.29
C ALA A 37 2.19 1.83 -3.28
N VAL A 38 3.44 1.80 -3.75
CA VAL A 38 4.64 1.95 -2.91
C VAL A 38 4.66 3.31 -2.22
N VAL A 39 4.35 4.41 -2.92
CA VAL A 39 4.30 5.75 -2.32
C VAL A 39 3.19 5.84 -1.29
N GLY A 40 1.96 5.45 -1.63
CA GLY A 40 0.79 5.52 -0.74
C GLY A 40 0.99 4.72 0.56
N PHE A 41 1.37 3.44 0.43
CA PHE A 41 1.63 2.58 1.59
C PHE A 41 2.93 2.94 2.32
N GLY A 42 3.96 3.39 1.60
CA GLY A 42 5.20 3.88 2.19
C GLY A 42 4.95 5.06 3.12
N ILE A 43 4.06 5.97 2.73
CA ILE A 43 3.69 7.12 3.58
C ILE A 43 2.89 6.69 4.81
N LEU A 44 1.99 5.70 4.66
CA LEU A 44 1.30 5.11 5.81
C LEU A 44 2.30 4.49 6.79
N ALA A 45 3.27 3.72 6.30
CA ALA A 45 4.33 3.12 7.10
C ALA A 45 5.20 4.20 7.78
N THR A 46 5.62 5.24 7.05
CA THR A 46 6.41 6.33 7.62
C THR A 46 5.62 7.07 8.69
N THR A 47 4.32 7.29 8.52
CA THR A 47 3.47 7.91 9.55
C THR A 47 3.50 7.12 10.86
N GLY A 48 3.45 5.78 10.80
CA GLY A 48 3.62 4.92 11.97
C GLY A 48 4.98 5.09 12.65
N VAL A 49 6.07 5.06 11.86
CA VAL A 49 7.45 5.24 12.38
C VAL A 49 7.62 6.61 13.03
N GLN A 50 7.15 7.67 12.37
CA GLN A 50 7.25 9.04 12.89
C GLN A 50 6.39 9.22 14.14
N ALA A 51 5.22 8.56 14.22
CA ALA A 51 4.41 8.54 15.43
C ALA A 51 5.16 7.88 16.60
N LEU A 52 5.83 6.74 16.39
CA LEU A 52 6.65 6.12 17.43
C LEU A 52 7.81 7.02 17.88
N ARG A 53 8.46 7.72 16.94
CA ARG A 53 9.51 8.70 17.29
C ARG A 53 8.93 9.84 18.11
N ALA A 54 7.76 10.37 17.77
CA ALA A 54 7.12 11.47 18.49
C ALA A 54 6.88 11.17 19.98
N ARG A 55 6.74 9.89 20.37
CA ARG A 55 6.59 9.45 21.77
C ARG A 55 7.79 9.80 22.66
N ARG A 56 8.98 9.93 22.09
CA ARG A 56 10.19 10.31 22.86
C ARG A 56 10.16 11.78 23.29
N GLY A 57 9.18 12.57 22.82
CA GLY A 57 8.97 13.94 23.24
C GLY A 57 9.78 14.97 22.44
N PRO A 58 9.62 16.27 22.79
CA PRO A 58 10.21 17.39 22.06
C PRO A 58 11.71 17.60 22.31
N GLY A 59 12.28 17.00 23.36
CA GLY A 59 13.71 17.11 23.69
C GLY A 59 14.61 16.12 22.93
N GLN A 60 14.05 15.23 22.12
CA GLN A 60 14.83 14.22 21.39
C GLN A 60 15.57 14.81 20.18
N ALA A 61 16.64 14.14 19.75
CA ALA A 61 17.29 14.43 18.48
C ALA A 61 16.29 14.31 17.30
N GLY A 62 16.21 15.36 16.48
CA GLY A 62 15.31 15.41 15.32
C GLY A 62 13.87 15.85 15.62
N ALA A 63 13.61 16.46 16.79
CA ALA A 63 12.30 16.98 17.16
C ALA A 63 11.74 18.00 16.16
N ASP A 64 12.58 18.87 15.59
CA ASP A 64 12.15 19.84 14.57
C ASP A 64 11.68 19.16 13.28
N GLY A 65 12.34 18.08 12.88
CA GLY A 65 11.90 17.25 11.76
C GLY A 65 10.52 16.62 11.99
N LEU A 66 10.25 16.18 13.22
CA LEU A 66 8.93 15.63 13.59
C LEU A 66 7.84 16.71 13.61
N ARG A 67 8.13 17.92 14.10
CA ARG A 67 7.21 19.07 14.01
C ARG A 67 6.88 19.40 12.56
N ARG A 68 7.88 19.36 11.67
CA ARG A 68 7.68 19.59 10.25
C ARG A 68 6.83 18.50 9.60
N TYR A 69 7.09 17.23 9.96
CA TYR A 69 6.32 16.09 9.47
C TYR A 69 4.85 16.17 9.88
N PHE A 70 4.59 16.44 11.16
CA PHE A 70 3.23 16.58 11.71
C PHE A 70 2.71 18.02 11.63
N ARG A 71 3.19 18.83 10.68
CA ARG A 71 2.60 20.14 10.43
C ARG A 71 1.13 19.95 10.04
N PRO A 72 0.19 20.71 10.63
CA PRO A 72 -1.23 20.59 10.29
C PRO A 72 -1.49 20.72 8.79
N GLY A 73 -2.23 19.77 8.22
CA GLY A 73 -2.51 19.73 6.79
C GLY A 73 -2.97 18.36 6.30
N VAL A 74 -3.41 18.33 5.04
CA VAL A 74 -3.80 17.09 4.35
C VAL A 74 -2.55 16.39 3.82
N ASN A 75 -2.40 15.11 4.13
CA ASN A 75 -1.34 14.27 3.59
C ASN A 75 -1.66 13.85 2.15
N TRP A 76 -1.51 14.77 1.20
CA TRP A 76 -1.78 14.55 -0.23
C TRP A 76 -0.99 13.39 -0.81
N ALA A 77 0.26 13.22 -0.36
CA ALA A 77 1.09 12.14 -0.83
C ALA A 77 0.52 10.77 -0.39
N GLY A 78 -0.02 10.65 0.83
CA GLY A 78 -0.75 9.44 1.26
C GLY A 78 -2.07 9.20 0.52
N ARG A 79 -2.71 10.27 0.00
CA ARG A 79 -3.94 10.17 -0.82
C ARG A 79 -3.69 9.56 -2.20
N THR A 80 -2.44 9.48 -2.64
CA THR A 80 -2.12 8.78 -3.90
C THR A 80 -2.51 7.29 -3.89
N LEU A 81 -2.72 6.70 -2.70
CA LEU A 81 -3.27 5.35 -2.53
C LEU A 81 -4.58 5.12 -3.30
N TYR A 82 -5.39 6.16 -3.52
CA TYR A 82 -6.65 6.05 -4.27
C TYR A 82 -6.45 5.91 -5.79
N LEU A 83 -5.26 6.20 -6.30
CA LEU A 83 -4.92 5.99 -7.71
C LEU A 83 -4.63 4.52 -8.02
N VAL A 84 -4.27 3.72 -7.01
CA VAL A 84 -3.97 2.28 -7.16
C VAL A 84 -5.10 1.52 -7.86
N PRO A 85 -6.37 1.53 -7.38
CA PRO A 85 -7.45 0.81 -8.05
C PRO A 85 -7.78 1.39 -9.43
N VAL A 86 -7.69 2.72 -9.59
CA VAL A 86 -7.95 3.38 -10.89
C VAL A 86 -6.97 2.86 -11.95
N LEU A 87 -5.69 2.81 -11.62
CA LEU A 87 -4.65 2.27 -12.49
C LEU A 87 -4.77 0.75 -12.66
N GLY A 88 -5.21 0.04 -11.62
CA GLY A 88 -5.48 -1.40 -11.67
C GLY A 88 -6.58 -1.74 -12.68
N PHE A 89 -7.69 -1.02 -12.68
CA PHE A 89 -8.74 -1.17 -13.69
C PHE A 89 -8.25 -0.75 -15.08
N GLY A 90 -7.40 0.28 -15.17
CA GLY A 90 -6.72 0.64 -16.42
C GLY A 90 -5.89 -0.51 -16.99
N LEU A 91 -5.14 -1.22 -16.14
CA LEU A 91 -4.36 -2.40 -16.53
C LEU A 91 -5.24 -3.55 -17.03
N LEU A 92 -6.38 -3.80 -16.37
CA LEU A 92 -7.32 -4.82 -16.82
C LEU A 92 -7.88 -4.48 -18.21
N ALA A 93 -8.26 -3.21 -18.43
CA ALA A 93 -8.76 -2.75 -19.73
C ALA A 93 -7.70 -2.84 -20.85
N ASP A 94 -6.44 -2.51 -20.55
CA ASP A 94 -5.34 -2.55 -21.53
C ASP A 94 -4.75 -3.97 -21.72
N SER A 95 -5.18 -4.94 -20.91
CA SER A 95 -4.66 -6.32 -20.95
C SER A 95 -5.06 -7.10 -22.20
N SER A 96 -5.89 -6.55 -23.09
CA SER A 96 -6.38 -7.21 -24.31
C SER A 96 -7.05 -8.57 -24.05
N GLY A 97 -7.71 -8.71 -22.90
CA GLY A 97 -8.39 -9.93 -22.49
C GLY A 97 -7.48 -11.00 -21.87
N ALA A 98 -6.22 -10.67 -21.58
CA ALA A 98 -5.35 -11.54 -20.80
C ALA A 98 -5.91 -11.70 -19.37
N PHE A 99 -6.27 -10.61 -18.69
CA PHE A 99 -6.74 -10.67 -17.30
C PHE A 99 -8.22 -10.31 -17.19
N ASP A 100 -8.94 -10.96 -16.27
CA ASP A 100 -10.34 -10.69 -15.95
C ASP A 100 -10.47 -10.05 -14.56
N ALA A 101 -11.44 -9.15 -14.38
CA ALA A 101 -11.78 -8.62 -13.07
C ALA A 101 -12.27 -9.70 -12.09
N ALA A 102 -12.77 -10.82 -12.62
CA ALA A 102 -13.19 -11.99 -11.87
C ALA A 102 -12.02 -12.91 -11.44
N ASP A 103 -10.79 -12.65 -11.90
CA ASP A 103 -9.64 -13.45 -11.52
C ASP A 103 -9.44 -13.38 -9.99
N ALA A 104 -9.23 -14.55 -9.37
CA ALA A 104 -9.18 -14.66 -7.91
C ALA A 104 -8.11 -13.73 -7.27
N TRP A 105 -6.97 -13.54 -7.94
CA TRP A 105 -5.90 -12.66 -7.48
C TRP A 105 -6.28 -11.17 -7.59
N VAL A 106 -7.07 -10.79 -8.60
CA VAL A 106 -7.60 -9.43 -8.76
C VAL A 106 -8.59 -9.12 -7.65
N ILE A 107 -9.55 -10.02 -7.41
CA ILE A 107 -10.56 -9.88 -6.35
C ILE A 107 -9.86 -9.80 -4.97
N ALA A 108 -8.91 -10.70 -4.70
CA ALA A 108 -8.19 -10.72 -3.44
C ALA A 108 -7.37 -9.44 -3.21
N GLY A 109 -6.65 -8.97 -4.24
CA GLY A 109 -5.91 -7.71 -4.15
C GLY A 109 -6.81 -6.49 -3.97
N LEU A 110 -7.95 -6.44 -4.68
CA LEU A 110 -8.94 -5.37 -4.53
C LEU A 110 -9.55 -5.38 -3.12
N ALA A 111 -9.89 -6.55 -2.58
CA ALA A 111 -10.41 -6.68 -1.21
C ALA A 111 -9.38 -6.18 -0.17
N LEU A 112 -8.11 -6.59 -0.29
CA LEU A 112 -7.02 -6.12 0.57
C LEU A 112 -6.84 -4.59 0.47
N TRP A 113 -6.94 -4.03 -0.73
CA TRP A 113 -6.90 -2.58 -0.93
C TRP A 113 -8.08 -1.88 -0.28
N VAL A 114 -9.32 -2.35 -0.47
CA VAL A 114 -10.53 -1.76 0.15
C VAL A 114 -10.41 -1.78 1.67
N THR A 115 -10.04 -2.93 2.25
CA THR A 115 -9.80 -3.04 3.69
C THR A 115 -8.76 -2.03 4.16
N SER A 116 -7.65 -1.89 3.41
CA SER A 116 -6.60 -0.92 3.72
C SER A 116 -7.10 0.52 3.66
N ALA A 117 -7.85 0.88 2.61
CA ALA A 117 -8.40 2.22 2.43
C ALA A 117 -9.38 2.60 3.54
N VAL A 118 -10.25 1.67 3.94
CA VAL A 118 -11.20 1.86 5.05
C VAL A 118 -10.46 2.07 6.38
N LEU A 119 -9.47 1.22 6.69
CA LEU A 119 -8.67 1.36 7.90
C LEU A 119 -7.87 2.68 7.89
N ALA A 120 -7.33 3.10 6.74
CA ALA A 120 -6.65 4.38 6.61
C ALA A 120 -7.59 5.55 6.89
N GLU A 121 -8.80 5.56 6.30
CA GLU A 121 -9.76 6.64 6.45
C GLU A 121 -10.35 6.73 7.86
N LEU A 122 -10.60 5.59 8.51
CA LEU A 122 -11.23 5.55 9.82
C LEU A 122 -10.22 5.68 10.98
N LEU A 123 -8.99 5.23 10.81
CA LEU A 123 -8.03 5.09 11.91
C LEU A 123 -6.77 5.92 11.71
N VAL A 124 -6.16 5.89 10.52
CA VAL A 124 -4.88 6.58 10.28
C VAL A 124 -5.09 8.08 10.12
N TRP A 125 -5.92 8.55 9.19
CA TRP A 125 -6.07 9.99 8.94
C TRP A 125 -6.66 10.78 10.12
N PRO A 126 -7.67 10.27 10.85
CA PRO A 126 -8.12 10.92 12.08
C PRO A 126 -7.02 10.90 13.14
N GLY A 127 -6.23 9.83 13.20
CA GLY A 127 -5.14 9.70 14.15
C GLY A 127 -3.96 10.63 13.87
N GLU A 128 -3.58 10.78 12.61
CA GLU A 128 -2.58 11.73 12.14
C GLU A 128 -3.03 13.16 12.46
N ARG A 129 -4.27 13.54 12.16
CA ARG A 129 -4.83 14.87 12.52
C ARG A 129 -4.84 15.14 14.02
N ARG A 130 -4.97 14.11 14.86
CA ARG A 130 -4.83 14.24 16.33
C ARG A 130 -3.36 14.44 16.72
N LEU A 131 -2.45 13.69 16.13
CA LEU A 131 -1.01 13.86 16.35
C LEU A 131 -0.53 15.24 15.90
N GLN A 132 -0.96 15.73 14.74
CA GLN A 132 -0.66 17.07 14.24
C GLN A 132 -0.99 18.13 15.29
N ARG A 133 -2.22 18.11 15.85
CA ARG A 133 -2.65 19.03 16.91
C ARG A 133 -1.83 18.91 18.19
N ILE A 134 -1.64 17.70 18.71
CA ILE A 134 -0.89 17.48 19.96
C ILE A 134 0.57 17.94 19.79
N VAL A 135 1.21 17.58 18.67
CA VAL A 135 2.61 17.93 18.39
C VAL A 135 2.78 19.44 18.16
N SER A 136 1.80 20.11 17.54
CA SER A 136 1.88 21.56 17.31
C SER A 136 1.57 22.39 18.55
N GLU A 137 0.62 21.97 19.38
CA GLU A 137 0.08 22.81 20.45
C GLU A 137 0.55 22.40 21.85
N ARG A 138 0.75 21.11 22.09
CA ARG A 138 0.87 20.55 23.45
C ARG A 138 2.03 19.57 23.63
N TRP A 139 3.01 19.55 22.72
CA TRP A 139 4.03 18.50 22.76
C TRP A 139 4.94 18.54 23.98
N ALA A 140 5.16 19.75 24.53
CA ALA A 140 5.96 19.96 25.73
C ALA A 140 5.12 19.91 27.02
N ASP A 141 3.80 19.82 26.92
CA ASP A 141 2.90 19.77 28.07
C ASP A 141 2.92 18.37 28.71
N PRO A 142 3.38 18.23 29.97
CA PRO A 142 3.38 16.96 30.68
C PRO A 142 1.98 16.33 30.77
N GLY A 143 0.93 17.15 30.86
CA GLY A 143 -0.45 16.69 30.92
C GLY A 143 -0.96 16.07 29.62
N ALA A 144 -0.30 16.34 28.48
CA ALA A 144 -0.66 15.76 27.18
C ALA A 144 0.07 14.44 26.89
N ARG A 145 1.03 14.04 27.73
CA ARG A 145 1.93 12.89 27.45
C ARG A 145 1.18 11.56 27.29
N GLN A 146 0.25 11.25 28.18
CA GLN A 146 -0.51 9.99 28.11
C GLN A 146 -1.37 9.94 26.84
N ALA A 147 -2.04 11.03 26.49
CA ALA A 147 -2.83 11.14 25.27
C ALA A 147 -1.97 10.99 24.01
N LEU A 148 -0.78 11.60 23.99
CA LEU A 148 0.20 11.44 22.92
C LEU A 148 0.63 9.96 22.78
N GLU A 149 1.02 9.31 23.88
CA GLU A 149 1.50 7.93 23.85
C GLU A 149 0.43 6.96 23.34
N GLN A 150 -0.82 7.09 23.79
CA GLN A 150 -1.95 6.31 23.30
C GLN A 150 -2.17 6.53 21.81
N GLN A 151 -2.17 7.80 21.38
CA GLN A 151 -2.43 8.16 19.99
C GLN A 151 -1.30 7.69 19.06
N CYS A 152 -0.04 7.84 19.46
CA CYS A 152 1.11 7.33 18.73
C CYS A 152 1.07 5.81 18.60
N THR A 153 0.72 5.10 19.69
CA THR A 153 0.64 3.63 19.68
C THR A 153 -0.45 3.16 18.73
N ARG A 154 -1.64 3.78 18.77
CA ARG A 154 -2.74 3.46 17.85
C ARG A 154 -2.32 3.67 16.39
N VAL A 155 -1.74 4.83 16.06
CA VAL A 155 -1.29 5.12 14.68
C VAL A 155 -0.20 4.16 14.23
N ALA A 156 0.75 3.82 15.10
CA ALA A 156 1.83 2.88 14.79
C ALA A 156 1.29 1.47 14.51
N VAL A 157 0.41 0.96 15.38
CA VAL A 157 -0.20 -0.37 15.20
C VAL A 157 -1.03 -0.43 13.92
N THR A 158 -1.89 0.56 13.68
CA THR A 158 -2.68 0.59 12.44
C THR A 158 -1.78 0.67 11.21
N SER A 159 -0.72 1.48 11.23
CA SER A 159 0.24 1.57 10.11
C SER A 159 0.97 0.26 9.87
N ALA A 160 1.34 -0.47 10.93
CA ALA A 160 1.94 -1.79 10.82
C ALA A 160 0.97 -2.81 10.20
N VAL A 161 -0.30 -2.81 10.62
CA VAL A 161 -1.35 -3.65 10.01
C VAL A 161 -1.50 -3.34 8.52
N LEU A 162 -1.57 -2.06 8.15
CA LEU A 162 -1.66 -1.64 6.74
C LEU A 162 -0.43 -2.05 5.92
N THR A 163 0.76 -2.00 6.52
CA THR A 163 1.99 -2.48 5.89
C THR A 163 1.93 -3.99 5.65
N GLY A 164 1.42 -4.76 6.62
CA GLY A 164 1.18 -6.19 6.47
C GLY A 164 0.17 -6.51 5.36
N LEU A 165 -0.93 -5.76 5.28
CA LEU A 165 -1.92 -5.90 4.20
C LEU A 165 -1.31 -5.57 2.82
N PHE A 166 -0.46 -4.56 2.74
CA PHE A 166 0.26 -4.23 1.51
C PHE A 166 1.18 -5.36 1.06
N VAL A 167 1.99 -5.90 1.98
CA VAL A 167 2.88 -7.04 1.69
C VAL A 167 2.07 -8.25 1.23
N ALA A 168 0.95 -8.54 1.89
CA ALA A 168 0.04 -9.61 1.47
C ALA A 168 -0.53 -9.36 0.06
N ALA A 169 -0.95 -8.12 -0.25
CA ALA A 169 -1.47 -7.77 -1.57
C ALA A 169 -0.41 -7.93 -2.66
N VAL A 170 0.83 -7.49 -2.40
CA VAL A 170 1.96 -7.70 -3.32
C VAL A 170 2.23 -9.19 -3.52
N ALA A 171 2.23 -9.98 -2.44
CA ALA A 171 2.45 -11.43 -2.53
C ALA A 171 1.37 -12.11 -3.39
N VAL A 172 0.10 -11.76 -3.21
CA VAL A 172 -1.03 -12.26 -4.02
C VAL A 172 -0.86 -11.88 -5.49
N MET A 173 -0.46 -10.63 -5.77
CA MET A 173 -0.29 -10.13 -7.13
C MET A 173 0.92 -10.74 -7.86
N VAL A 174 1.99 -11.06 -7.12
CA VAL A 174 3.19 -11.70 -7.67
C VAL A 174 2.99 -13.19 -7.88
N ALA A 175 2.25 -13.87 -6.99
CA ALA A 175 1.94 -15.29 -7.08
C ALA A 175 0.85 -15.61 -8.13
N LYS A 176 0.48 -14.64 -8.98
CA LYS A 176 -0.48 -14.84 -10.06
C LYS A 176 -0.12 -16.09 -10.90
N PRO A 177 -1.10 -16.93 -11.27
CA PRO A 177 -0.88 -18.11 -12.08
C PRO A 177 -0.46 -17.79 -13.53
#